data_AF-A0A951BNM6-F1
#
_entry.id   AF-A0A951BNM6-F1
#
_cell.length_a   1.000
_cell.length_b   1.000
_cell.length_c   1.000
_cell.angle_alpha   90.00
_cell.angle_beta   90.00
_cell.angle_gamma   90.00
#
_symmetry.space_group_name_H-M   'P 1'
#
loop_
_entity.id
_entity.type
_entity.pdbx_description
1 polymer ?
#
loop_
_entity_poly.entity_id
_entity_poly.type
_entity_poly.pdbx_seq_one_letter_code
_entity_poly.pdbx_strand_id
1 'polypeptide(L)' 'VRMRPEDNVEAEISDGAGEMGFFSPGSYWPFGMALSASVIGLALAFDQWWLVVIGIALVLSTVAGLVFEYHIGPKPE' A
#
# COMPACT_ATOMS: atom_id res chain seq x y z
N VAL A 1 -22.68 -22.85 -5.31
CA VAL A 1 -21.40 -22.19 -4.97
C VAL A 1 -20.39 -23.29 -4.73
N ARG A 2 -19.26 -23.31 -5.44
CA ARG A 2 -18.20 -24.29 -5.17
C ARG A 2 -17.53 -23.89 -3.85
N MET A 3 -17.40 -24.82 -2.90
CA MET A 3 -16.67 -24.59 -1.65
C MET A 3 -15.22 -24.21 -1.99
N ARG A 4 -14.64 -23.22 -1.31
CA ARG A 4 -13.22 -22.89 -1.52
C ARG A 4 -12.37 -24.05 -0.99
N PRO A 5 -11.18 -24.31 -1.56
CA PRO A 5 -10.26 -25.30 -1.00
C PRO A 5 -9.96 -25.04 0.48
N GLU A 6 -9.87 -23.77 0.87
CA GLU A 6 -9.68 -23.30 2.26
C GLU A 6 -10.79 -23.73 3.23
N ASP A 7 -12.00 -23.99 2.73
CA ASP A 7 -13.15 -24.36 3.55
C ASP A 7 -13.37 -25.89 3.62
N ASN A 8 -12.70 -26.69 2.78
CA ASN A 8 -12.89 -28.15 2.70
C ASN A 8 -11.87 -28.92 3.55
N VAL A 9 -12.36 -29.70 4.52
CA VAL A 9 -11.52 -30.53 5.42
C VAL A 9 -10.80 -31.69 4.73
N GLU A 10 -11.25 -32.07 3.53
CA GLU A 10 -10.64 -33.10 2.68
C GLU A 10 -9.87 -32.52 1.48
N ALA A 11 -9.60 -31.20 1.47
CA ALA A 11 -8.88 -30.56 0.37
C ALA A 11 -7.43 -31.08 0.26
N GLU A 12 -6.97 -31.27 -0.98
CA GLU A 12 -5.58 -31.57 -1.28
C GLU A 12 -4.79 -30.29 -1.58
N ILE A 13 -3.45 -30.36 -1.48
CA ILE A 13 -2.56 -29.24 -1.84
C ILE A 13 -2.72 -28.84 -3.32
N SER A 14 -3.00 -29.83 -4.17
CA SER A 14 -3.28 -29.65 -5.60
C SER A 14 -4.51 -28.77 -5.86
N ASP A 15 -5.48 -28.75 -4.94
CA ASP A 15 -6.69 -27.93 -5.07
C ASP A 15 -6.40 -26.43 -4.93
N GLY A 16 -5.28 -26.06 -4.29
CA GLY A 16 -4.77 -24.68 -4.19
C GLY A 16 -3.74 -24.31 -5.25
N ALA A 17 -3.42 -25.22 -6.18
CA ALA A 17 -2.42 -24.98 -7.22
C ALA A 17 -3.01 -24.10 -8.33
N GLY A 18 -2.84 -22.79 -8.19
CA GLY A 18 -3.23 -21.79 -9.19
C GLY A 18 -2.44 -20.50 -9.02
N GLU A 19 -2.68 -19.54 -9.92
CA GLU A 19 -2.11 -18.19 -9.77
C GLU A 19 -2.82 -17.45 -8.63
N MET A 20 -2.06 -17.04 -7.61
CA MET A 20 -2.59 -16.31 -6.44
C MET A 20 -2.96 -14.86 -6.76
N GLY A 21 -2.40 -14.29 -7.84
CA GLY A 21 -2.56 -12.89 -8.22
C GLY A 21 -1.24 -12.12 -8.19
N PHE A 22 -1.34 -10.80 -8.32
CA PHE A 22 -0.19 -9.91 -8.32
C PHE A 22 0.25 -9.55 -6.90
N PHE A 23 1.56 -9.65 -6.66
CA PHE A 23 2.20 -9.15 -5.45
C PHE A 23 3.34 -8.22 -5.84
N SER A 24 3.42 -7.07 -5.18
CA SER A 24 4.56 -6.17 -5.31
C SER A 24 5.86 -6.91 -4.94
N PRO A 25 6.85 -7.01 -5.85
CA PRO A 25 8.15 -7.60 -5.51
C PRO A 25 8.98 -6.68 -4.59
N GLY A 26 8.63 -5.39 -4.53
CA GLY A 26 9.24 -4.39 -3.67
C GLY A 26 8.61 -3.03 -3.92
N SER A 27 8.42 -2.26 -2.84
CA SER A 27 7.86 -0.91 -2.88
C SER A 27 8.44 -0.09 -1.73
N TYR A 28 8.95 1.10 -2.05
CA TYR A 28 9.44 2.06 -1.05
C TYR A 28 8.34 3.01 -0.56
N TRP A 29 7.18 3.02 -1.22
CA TRP A 29 6.08 3.91 -0.84
C TRP A 29 5.53 3.68 0.57
N PRO A 30 5.43 2.44 1.10
CA PRO A 30 5.02 2.23 2.49
C PRO A 30 5.96 2.90 3.51
N PHE A 31 7.27 2.92 3.23
CA PHE A 31 8.23 3.64 4.06
C PHE A 31 8.00 5.17 3.99
N GLY A 32 7.79 5.71 2.80
CA GLY A 32 7.43 7.12 2.61
C GLY A 32 6.14 7.51 3.32
N MET A 33 5.12 6.64 3.30
CA MET A 33 3.87 6.85 4.03
C MET A 33 4.08 6.86 5.55
N ALA A 34 4.90 5.95 6.09
CA ALA A 34 5.24 5.92 7.51
C ALA A 34 5.94 7.21 7.94
N LEU A 35 6.89 7.71 7.14
CA LEU A 35 7.54 9.00 7.38
C LEU A 35 6.54 10.16 7.34
N SER A 36 5.65 10.19 6.35
CA SER A 36 4.65 11.24 6.19
C SER A 36 3.67 11.28 7.37
N ALA A 37 3.20 10.11 7.82
CA ALA A 37 2.38 9.99 9.02
C ALA A 37 3.14 10.42 10.29
N SER A 38 4.43 10.09 10.39
CA SER A 38 5.27 10.49 11.51
C SER A 38 5.44 12.01 11.58
N VAL A 39 5.57 12.69 10.43
CA VAL A 39 5.61 14.17 10.36
C VAL A 39 4.32 14.78 10.91
N ILE A 40 3.15 14.23 10.58
CA ILE A 40 1.87 14.69 11.15
C ILE A 40 1.85 14.45 12.68
N GLY A 41 2.28 13.27 13.13
CA GLY A 41 2.36 12.96 14.56
C GLY A 41 3.25 13.95 15.33
N LEU A 42 4.42 14.27 14.79
CA LEU A 42 5.31 15.29 15.35
C LEU A 42 4.67 16.69 15.33
N ALA A 43 4.03 17.06 14.22
CA ALA A 43 3.36 18.36 14.11
C ALA A 43 2.30 18.57 15.19
N LEU A 44 1.47 17.55 15.43
CA LEU A 44 0.45 17.58 16.48
C LEU A 44 1.05 17.58 17.89
N ALA A 45 2.13 16.83 18.12
CA ALA A 45 2.81 16.78 19.43
C ALA A 45 3.41 18.13 19.85
N PHE A 46 3.82 18.97 18.90
CA PHE A 46 4.47 20.27 19.14
C PHE A 46 3.60 21.48 18.78
N ASP A 47 2.29 21.30 18.58
CA ASP A 47 1.32 22.35 18.21
C ASP A 47 1.73 23.15 16.94
N GLN A 48 2.34 22.48 15.97
CA GLN A 48 2.83 23.08 14.73
C GLN A 48 1.81 22.94 13.59
N TRP A 49 0.76 23.78 13.59
CA TRP A 49 -0.33 23.71 12.60
C TRP A 49 0.10 23.83 11.13
N TRP A 50 1.14 24.62 10.85
CA TRP A 50 1.70 24.74 9.49
C TRP A 50 2.33 23.41 9.02
N LEU A 51 2.96 22.68 9.93
CA LEU A 51 3.58 21.39 9.64
C LEU A 51 2.53 20.30 9.45
N VAL A 52 1.35 20.42 10.08
CA VAL A 52 0.19 19.53 9.82
C VAL A 52 -0.24 19.63 8.36
N VAL A 53 -0.36 20.85 7.82
CA VAL A 53 -0.73 21.05 6.41
C VAL A 53 0.29 20.42 5.47
N ILE A 54 1.58 20.57 5.76
CA ILE A 54 2.66 19.91 4.98
C ILE A 54 2.56 18.39 5.11
N GLY A 55 2.37 17.87 6.32
CA GLY A 55 2.23 16.44 6.58
C GLY A 55 1.06 15.83 5.80
N ILE A 56 -0.08 16.53 5.72
CA ILE A 56 -1.23 16.11 4.90
C ILE A 56 -0.85 16.04 3.42
N ALA A 57 -0.17 17.05 2.89
CA ALA A 57 0.30 17.04 1.50
C ALA A 57 1.27 15.87 1.22
N LEU A 58 2.16 15.55 2.17
CA LEU A 58 3.08 14.41 2.08
C LEU A 58 2.33 13.07 2.09
N VAL A 59 1.33 12.90 2.97
CA VAL A 59 0.50 11.70 3.01
C VAL A 59 -0.25 11.52 1.69
N LEU A 60 -0.90 12.57 1.18
CA LEU A 60 -1.61 12.50 -0.10
C LEU A 60 -0.66 12.12 -1.25
N SER A 61 0.54 12.68 -1.28
CA SER A 61 1.54 12.38 -2.32
C SER A 61 2.05 10.94 -2.25
N THR A 62 2.34 10.44 -1.04
CA THR A 62 2.86 9.08 -0.86
C THR A 62 1.78 8.01 -1.04
N VAL A 63 0.53 8.28 -0.66
CA VAL A 63 -0.62 7.44 -0.97
C VAL A 63 -0.87 7.38 -2.48
N ALA A 64 -0.84 8.53 -3.17
CA ALA A 64 -0.94 8.56 -4.62
C ALA A 64 0.19 7.75 -5.28
N GLY A 65 1.43 7.92 -4.80
CA GLY A 65 2.58 7.13 -5.24
C GLY A 65 2.37 5.62 -5.10
N LEU A 66 1.92 5.16 -3.93
CA LEU A 66 1.62 3.75 -3.68
C LEU A 66 0.52 3.21 -4.60
N VAL A 67 -0.59 3.94 -4.74
CA VAL A 67 -1.76 3.52 -5.53
C VAL A 67 -1.42 3.44 -7.02
N PHE A 68 -0.65 4.42 -7.51
CA PHE A 68 -0.32 4.51 -8.94
C PHE A 68 0.95 3.75 -9.33
N GLU A 69 1.72 3.19 -8.39
CA GLU A 69 3.02 2.55 -8.65
C GLU A 69 3.00 1.56 -9.82
N TYR A 70 1.96 0.71 -9.90
CA TYR A 70 1.81 -0.32 -10.93
C TYR A 70 0.90 0.08 -12.10
N HIS A 71 0.51 1.36 -12.17
CA HIS A 71 -0.40 1.92 -13.17
C HIS A 71 0.24 3.06 -13.99
N ILE A 72 1.56 3.19 -13.98
CA ILE A 72 2.29 4.21 -14.74
C ILE A 72 2.59 3.66 -16.15
N GLY A 73 2.11 4.36 -17.17
CA GLY A 73 2.41 4.04 -18.57
C GLY A 73 3.89 4.28 -18.94
N PRO A 74 4.35 3.77 -20.09
CA PRO A 74 5.72 4.00 -20.56
C PRO A 74 6.00 5.50 -20.72
N LYS A 75 7.25 5.92 -20.47
CA LYS A 75 7.68 7.29 -20.75
C LYS A 75 7.56 7.55 -22.26
N PRO A 76 7.01 8.71 -22.68
CA PRO A 76 7.04 9.10 -24.08
C PRO A 76 8.49 9.30 -24.53
N GLU A 77 8.79 8.85 -25.74
CA GLU A 77 10.07 8.99 -26.43
C GLU A 77 10.30 10.39 -27.01
#